data_AF-A0A832NJ91-F1
#
_entry.id   AF-A0A832NJ91-F1
#
_cell.length_a   1.000
_cell.length_b   1.000
_cell.length_c   1.000
_cell.angle_alpha   90.00
_cell.angle_beta   90.00
_cell.angle_gamma   90.00
#
_symmetry.space_group_name_H-M   'P 1'
#
loop_
_entity.id
_entity.type
_entity.pdbx_description
1 polymer ?
#
loop_
_entity_poly.entity_id
_entity_poly.type
_entity_poly.pdbx_seq_one_letter_code
_entity_poly.pdbx_strand_id
1 'polypeptide(L)'
;MSALQKLAKLAKLGGRLIKLGCTSPSKLSHVLGSALAASDEVADASVDLLRFPHVTIEDLLPEESEAVRMTLVFIPRVRASISALEAVALILLMKKAKAKRVFEFGTYKGLSITQLAVNLPADSRICTLDLPEDDPRSAFAITDPEDLEI
;
A
#
# COMPACT_ATOMS: atom_id res chain seq x y z
N MET A 1 8.84 -20.56 -18.58
CA MET A 1 7.94 -21.76 -18.68
C MET A 1 7.89 -22.21 -20.13
N SER A 2 8.13 -23.49 -20.42
CA SER A 2 8.09 -24.02 -21.79
C SER A 2 6.64 -24.19 -22.28
N ALA A 3 6.44 -24.19 -23.61
CA ALA A 3 5.11 -24.33 -24.22
C ALA A 3 4.40 -25.63 -23.79
N LEU A 4 5.16 -26.71 -23.61
CA LEU A 4 4.66 -28.01 -23.17
C LEU A 4 4.08 -27.97 -21.75
N GLN A 5 4.70 -27.20 -20.85
CA GLN A 5 4.21 -27.03 -19.48
C GLN A 5 2.91 -26.22 -19.43
N LYS A 6 2.74 -25.26 -20.35
CA LYS A 6 1.49 -24.48 -20.46
C LYS A 6 0.34 -25.36 -20.92
N LEU A 7 0.56 -26.18 -21.97
CA LEU A 7 -0.43 -27.13 -22.50
C LEU A 7 -0.88 -28.15 -21.45
N ALA A 8 0.06 -28.73 -20.69
CA ALA A 8 -0.26 -29.70 -19.64
C ALA A 8 -1.09 -29.09 -18.50
N LYS A 9 -0.79 -27.84 -18.11
CA LYS A 9 -1.59 -27.11 -17.11
C LYS A 9 -3.00 -26.81 -17.62
N LEU A 10 -3.14 -26.44 -18.90
CA LEU A 10 -4.42 -26.16 -19.54
C LEU A 10 -5.33 -27.39 -19.60
N ALA A 11 -4.77 -28.53 -20.04
CA ALA A 11 -5.50 -29.80 -20.09
C ALA A 11 -5.99 -30.24 -18.69
N LYS A 12 -5.12 -30.09 -17.67
CA LYS A 12 -5.47 -30.42 -16.28
C LYS A 12 -6.55 -29.52 -15.71
N LEU A 13 -6.52 -28.23 -16.04
CA LEU A 13 -7.54 -27.26 -15.62
C LEU A 13 -8.89 -27.58 -16.28
N GLY A 14 -8.90 -27.80 -17.60
CA GLY A 14 -10.11 -28.16 -18.34
C GLY A 14 -10.77 -29.43 -17.81
N GLY A 15 -9.99 -30.49 -17.56
CA GLY A 15 -10.51 -31.72 -16.96
C GLY A 15 -11.13 -31.53 -15.56
N ARG A 16 -10.56 -30.63 -14.74
CA ARG A 16 -11.11 -30.31 -13.40
C ARG A 16 -12.42 -29.53 -13.49
N LEU A 17 -12.54 -28.60 -14.43
CA LEU A 17 -13.77 -27.82 -14.64
C LEU A 17 -14.90 -28.71 -15.15
N ILE A 18 -14.62 -29.60 -16.12
CA ILE A 18 -15.59 -30.58 -16.62
C ILE A 18 -16.07 -31.49 -15.47
N LYS A 19 -15.14 -32.01 -14.67
CA LYS A 19 -15.48 -32.83 -13.51
C LYS A 19 -16.36 -32.08 -12.51
N LEU A 20 -16.02 -30.82 -12.18
CA LEU A 20 -16.81 -29.99 -11.27
C LEU A 20 -18.22 -29.72 -11.82
N GLY A 21 -18.36 -29.47 -13.12
CA GLY A 21 -19.66 -29.26 -13.76
C GLY A 21 -20.56 -30.49 -13.65
N CYS A 22 -19.99 -31.68 -13.83
CA CYS A 22 -20.74 -32.93 -13.74
C CYS A 22 -21.09 -33.33 -12.29
N THR A 23 -20.25 -32.99 -11.30
CA THR A 23 -20.45 -33.46 -9.91
C THR A 23 -21.00 -32.40 -8.96
N SER A 24 -20.86 -31.11 -9.25
CA SER A 24 -21.23 -30.00 -8.36
C SER A 24 -21.41 -28.68 -9.13
N PRO A 25 -22.51 -28.51 -9.89
CA PRO A 25 -22.73 -27.36 -10.77
C PRO A 25 -22.76 -26.01 -10.04
N SER A 26 -23.25 -25.96 -8.79
CA SER A 26 -23.21 -24.74 -7.97
C SER A 26 -21.79 -24.27 -7.66
N LYS A 27 -20.85 -25.20 -7.42
CA LYS A 27 -19.43 -24.88 -7.20
C LYS A 27 -18.75 -24.43 -8.50
N LEU A 28 -19.17 -24.96 -9.65
CA LEU A 28 -18.68 -24.49 -10.94
C LEU A 28 -19.07 -23.03 -11.17
N SER A 29 -20.31 -22.65 -10.86
CA SER A 29 -20.75 -21.25 -10.97
C SER A 29 -19.95 -20.30 -10.07
N HIS A 30 -19.55 -20.74 -8.87
CA HIS A 30 -18.68 -19.95 -7.99
C HIS A 30 -17.26 -19.84 -8.57
N VAL A 31 -16.66 -20.93 -9.05
CA VAL A 31 -15.31 -20.90 -9.64
C VAL A 31 -15.29 -20.04 -10.90
N LEU A 32 -16.29 -20.16 -11.77
CA LEU A 32 -16.41 -19.35 -12.97
C LEU A 32 -16.76 -17.90 -12.65
N GLY A 33 -17.58 -17.64 -11.62
CA GLY A 33 -17.88 -16.28 -11.16
C GLY A 33 -16.67 -15.58 -10.55
N SER A 34 -15.89 -16.27 -9.71
CA SER A 34 -14.62 -15.75 -9.20
C SER A 34 -13.58 -15.56 -10.31
N ALA A 35 -13.53 -16.47 -11.29
CA ALA A 35 -12.64 -16.34 -12.45
C ALA A 35 -13.06 -15.19 -13.37
N LEU A 36 -14.36 -14.97 -13.54
CA LEU A 36 -14.92 -13.86 -14.33
C LEU A 36 -14.66 -12.52 -13.64
N ALA A 37 -14.93 -12.42 -12.33
CA ALA A 37 -14.59 -11.24 -11.53
C ALA A 37 -13.08 -10.96 -11.58
N ALA A 38 -12.24 -11.98 -11.38
CA ALA A 38 -10.79 -11.83 -11.50
C ALA A 38 -10.34 -11.49 -12.93
N SER A 39 -11.07 -11.90 -13.98
CA SER A 39 -10.77 -11.54 -15.37
C SER A 39 -11.23 -10.14 -15.74
N ASP A 40 -12.34 -9.66 -15.18
CA ASP A 40 -12.77 -8.27 -15.27
C ASP A 40 -11.80 -7.35 -14.51
N GLU A 41 -11.15 -7.87 -13.46
CA GLU A 41 -10.05 -7.22 -12.73
C GLU A 41 -8.65 -7.45 -13.35
N VAL A 42 -8.49 -8.26 -14.40
CA VAL A 42 -7.25 -8.26 -15.20
C VAL A 42 -7.30 -7.05 -16.14
N ALA A 43 -7.26 -5.88 -15.52
CA ALA A 43 -6.82 -4.66 -16.17
C ALA A 43 -5.38 -4.86 -16.65
N ASP A 44 -5.08 -4.31 -17.82
CA ASP A 44 -3.73 -4.21 -18.35
C ASP A 44 -2.73 -3.90 -17.22
N ALA A 45 -1.69 -4.73 -17.09
CA ALA A 45 -0.72 -4.65 -15.99
C ALA A 45 -0.01 -3.29 -15.91
N SER A 46 -0.05 -2.49 -16.98
CA SER A 46 0.45 -1.11 -17.01
C SER A 46 -0.47 -0.10 -16.29
N VAL A 47 -1.70 -0.48 -15.94
CA VAL A 47 -2.71 0.34 -15.28
C VAL A 47 -3.41 -0.37 -14.12
N ASP A 48 -2.88 -1.52 -13.67
CA ASP A 48 -3.37 -2.27 -12.52
C ASP A 48 -3.06 -1.50 -11.22
N LEU A 49 -4.05 -0.73 -10.74
CA LEU A 49 -4.00 0.00 -9.49
C LEU A 49 -4.05 -0.90 -8.24
N LEU A 50 -4.34 -2.20 -8.40
CA LEU A 50 -4.38 -3.16 -7.29
C LEU A 50 -2.97 -3.67 -6.92
N ARG A 51 -1.95 -3.36 -7.75
CA ARG A 51 -0.55 -3.65 -7.44
C ARG A 51 0.22 -2.35 -7.34
N PHE A 52 0.36 -1.85 -6.11
CA PHE A 52 1.30 -0.78 -5.85
C PHE A 52 2.71 -1.22 -6.28
N PRO A 53 3.44 -0.38 -7.04
CA PRO A 53 4.83 -0.68 -7.38
C PRO A 53 5.63 -0.80 -6.07
N HIS A 54 6.35 -1.91 -5.93
CA HIS A 54 7.24 -2.13 -4.80
C HIS A 54 8.63 -1.59 -5.15
N VAL A 55 9.17 -0.81 -4.23
CA VAL A 55 10.54 -0.29 -4.27
C VAL A 55 11.20 -0.53 -2.93
N THR A 56 12.51 -0.76 -2.94
CA THR A 56 13.32 -0.86 -1.73
C THR A 56 13.75 0.53 -1.28
N ILE A 57 14.28 0.65 -0.06
CA ILE A 57 14.79 1.94 0.44
C ILE A 57 16.03 2.36 -0.37
N GLU A 58 16.82 1.38 -0.77
CA GLU A 58 18.00 1.53 -1.61
C GLU A 58 17.64 2.16 -2.97
N ASP A 59 16.50 1.77 -3.55
CA ASP A 59 16.01 2.36 -4.81
C ASP A 59 15.60 3.84 -4.68
N LEU A 60 15.27 4.28 -3.45
CA LEU A 60 14.91 5.66 -3.14
C LEU A 60 16.11 6.55 -2.82
N LEU A 61 17.30 5.96 -2.58
CA LEU A 61 18.50 6.73 -2.35
C LEU A 61 18.89 7.54 -3.60
N PRO A 62 19.51 8.72 -3.41
CA PRO A 62 20.11 9.47 -4.51
C PRO A 62 21.22 8.65 -5.17
N GLU A 63 21.58 9.01 -6.41
CA GLU A 63 22.79 8.48 -7.03
C GLU A 63 24.03 8.88 -6.20
N GLU A 64 25.12 8.09 -6.24
CA GLU A 64 26.29 8.24 -5.36
C GLU A 64 26.91 9.65 -5.30
N SER A 65 26.63 10.50 -6.29
CA SER A 65 27.15 11.86 -6.38
C SER A 65 26.23 12.95 -5.79
N GLU A 66 24.97 12.63 -5.45
CA GLU A 66 23.99 13.62 -5.00
C GLU A 66 23.80 13.56 -3.48
N ALA A 67 24.14 14.65 -2.79
CA ALA A 67 23.96 14.78 -1.36
C ALA A 67 22.47 14.98 -1.02
N VAL A 68 21.88 14.05 -0.26
CA VAL A 68 20.53 14.21 0.28
C VAL A 68 20.58 14.70 1.71
N ARG A 69 19.97 15.87 1.95
CA ARG A 69 19.75 16.41 3.29
C ARG A 69 18.35 16.06 3.78
N MET A 70 18.29 15.47 4.96
CA MET A 70 17.06 15.13 5.67
C MET A 70 17.11 15.68 7.09
N THR A 71 15.99 16.23 7.55
CA THR A 71 15.82 16.73 8.91
C THR A 71 14.85 15.81 9.63
N LEU A 72 15.30 15.14 10.68
CA LEU A 72 14.43 14.34 11.57
C LEU A 72 14.11 15.16 12.81
N VAL A 73 12.82 15.27 13.13
CA VAL A 73 12.34 15.94 14.34
C VAL A 73 12.03 14.86 15.36
N PHE A 74 12.69 14.94 16.52
CA PHE A 74 12.39 14.06 17.63
C PHE A 74 11.12 14.55 18.32
N ILE A 75 10.00 13.90 18.02
CA ILE A 75 8.72 14.17 18.66
C ILE A 75 8.40 13.00 19.60
N PRO A 76 7.88 13.24 20.83
CA PRO A 76 7.55 12.16 21.76
C PRO A 76 6.67 11.10 21.08
N ARG A 77 6.99 9.82 21.30
CA ARG A 77 6.16 8.73 20.77
C ARG A 77 4.75 8.85 21.31
N VAL A 78 3.79 8.86 20.40
CA VAL A 78 2.37 8.67 20.70
C VAL A 78 1.96 7.35 20.06
N ARG A 79 0.98 6.65 20.64
CA ARG A 79 0.38 5.45 20.01
C ARG A 79 -0.05 5.77 18.58
N ALA A 80 0.09 4.84 17.64
CA ALA A 80 -0.22 5.01 16.20
C ALA A 80 0.63 6.08 15.45
N SER A 81 1.89 6.27 15.85
CA SER A 81 2.84 7.14 15.11
C SER A 81 3.76 6.34 14.21
N ILE A 82 4.20 6.94 13.11
CA ILE A 82 5.24 6.35 12.26
C ILE A 82 6.57 6.19 13.03
N SER A 83 7.27 5.12 12.73
CA SER A 83 8.64 4.85 13.17
C SER A 83 9.65 5.77 12.47
N ALA A 84 10.88 5.81 12.99
CA ALA A 84 11.96 6.56 12.37
C ALA A 84 12.31 6.03 10.96
N LEU A 85 12.24 4.71 10.75
CA LEU A 85 12.50 4.11 9.45
C LEU A 85 11.43 4.49 8.42
N GLU A 86 10.16 4.44 8.82
CA GLU A 86 9.04 4.89 7.97
C GLU A 86 9.16 6.37 7.63
N ALA A 87 9.52 7.21 8.60
CA ALA A 87 9.79 8.63 8.36
C ALA A 87 10.89 8.83 7.31
N VAL A 88 12.01 8.12 7.43
CA VAL A 88 13.11 8.19 6.45
C VAL A 88 12.64 7.76 5.07
N ALA A 89 11.95 6.62 4.97
CA ALA A 89 11.44 6.10 3.70
C ALA A 89 10.46 7.08 3.03
N LEU A 90 9.52 7.66 3.79
CA LEU A 90 8.57 8.64 3.26
C LEU A 90 9.26 9.93 2.81
N ILE A 91 10.27 10.43 3.54
CA ILE A 91 11.03 11.61 3.12
C ILE A 91 11.82 11.33 1.84
N LEU A 92 12.46 10.17 1.73
CA LEU A 92 13.19 9.79 0.52
C LEU A 92 12.24 9.68 -0.68
N LEU A 93 11.09 9.00 -0.51
CA LEU A 93 10.05 8.90 -1.53
C LEU A 93 9.55 10.28 -1.97
N MET A 94 9.24 11.16 -1.01
CA MET A 94 8.79 12.53 -1.25
C MET A 94 9.83 13.34 -2.05
N LYS A 95 11.12 13.21 -1.71
CA LYS A 95 12.22 13.87 -2.42
C LYS A 95 12.41 13.31 -3.83
N LYS A 96 12.41 11.97 -3.99
CA LYS A 96 12.51 11.29 -5.29
C LYS A 96 11.38 11.70 -6.22
N ALA A 97 10.15 11.80 -5.70
CA ALA A 97 8.97 12.25 -6.42
C ALA A 97 8.95 13.77 -6.67
N LYS A 98 9.91 14.53 -6.11
CA LYS A 98 9.95 16.00 -6.14
C LYS A 98 8.62 16.61 -5.70
N ALA A 99 8.02 16.03 -4.66
CA ALA A 99 6.69 16.42 -4.21
C ALA A 99 6.67 17.87 -3.70
N LYS A 100 5.67 18.62 -4.14
CA LYS A 100 5.34 19.98 -3.62
C LYS A 100 3.94 20.07 -3.03
N ARG A 101 3.14 19.02 -3.22
CA ARG A 101 1.76 18.93 -2.74
C ARG A 101 1.60 17.58 -2.09
N VAL A 102 1.33 17.57 -0.79
CA VAL A 102 1.13 16.36 -0.01
C VAL A 102 -0.31 16.37 0.48
N PHE A 103 -0.99 15.23 0.31
CA PHE A 103 -2.30 14.98 0.89
C PHE A 103 -2.19 13.81 1.85
N GLU A 104 -2.58 13.98 3.11
CA GLU A 104 -2.55 12.92 4.14
C GLU A 104 -3.96 12.58 4.61
N PHE A 105 -4.28 11.28 4.69
CA PHE A 105 -5.46 10.76 5.34
C PHE A 105 -5.07 10.22 6.71
N GLY A 106 -5.73 10.67 7.78
CA GLY A 106 -5.42 10.31 9.16
C GLY A 106 -4.25 11.12 9.72
N THR A 107 -4.49 12.39 10.05
CA THR A 107 -3.47 13.29 10.60
C THR A 107 -3.09 12.95 12.03
N TYR A 108 -4.06 12.49 12.80
CA TYR A 108 -4.01 12.29 14.24
C TYR A 108 -3.32 13.49 14.94
N LYS A 109 -2.22 13.25 15.66
CA LYS A 109 -1.45 14.31 16.34
C LYS A 109 -0.47 15.06 15.43
N GLY A 110 -0.53 14.83 14.11
CA GLY A 110 0.24 15.55 13.10
C GLY A 110 1.74 15.20 13.07
N LEU A 111 2.14 14.07 13.65
CA LEU A 111 3.55 13.70 13.79
C LEU A 111 4.20 13.35 12.45
N SER A 112 3.55 12.48 11.68
CA SER A 112 3.97 12.10 10.33
C SER A 112 4.07 13.34 9.43
N ILE A 113 3.01 14.14 9.38
CA ILE A 113 2.97 15.28 8.47
C ILE A 113 3.95 16.38 8.85
N THR A 114 4.20 16.59 10.15
CA THR A 114 5.25 17.51 10.61
C THR A 114 6.63 17.05 10.15
N GLN A 115 6.89 15.75 10.25
CA GLN A 115 8.15 15.13 9.81
C GLN A 115 8.38 15.29 8.29
N LEU A 116 7.31 15.26 7.49
CA LEU A 116 7.36 15.55 6.05
C LEU A 116 7.51 17.05 5.77
N ALA A 117 6.76 17.89 6.48
CA ALA A 117 6.72 19.33 6.28
C ALA A 117 8.09 20.00 6.36
N VAL A 118 8.90 19.62 7.35
CA VAL A 118 10.25 20.19 7.54
C VAL A 118 11.25 19.78 6.44
N ASN A 119 10.88 18.83 5.59
CA ASN A 119 11.71 18.33 4.48
C ASN A 119 11.20 18.78 3.10
N LEU A 120 10.04 19.45 3.03
CA LEU A 120 9.47 19.99 1.81
C LEU A 120 10.10 21.35 1.44
N PRO A 121 10.12 21.70 0.13
CA PRO A 121 10.40 23.07 -0.31
C PRO A 121 9.47 24.10 0.35
N ALA A 122 9.96 25.31 0.59
CA ALA A 122 9.20 26.38 1.26
C ALA A 122 7.90 26.80 0.53
N ASP A 123 7.82 26.57 -0.78
CA ASP A 123 6.64 26.85 -1.61
C ASP A 123 5.65 25.68 -1.69
N SER A 124 5.84 24.63 -0.88
CA SER A 124 4.99 23.45 -0.87
C SER A 124 3.68 23.68 -0.12
N ARG A 125 2.71 22.80 -0.40
CA ARG A 125 1.41 22.78 0.28
C ARG A 125 1.12 21.40 0.84
N ILE A 126 0.55 21.41 2.03
CA ILE A 126 0.07 20.22 2.71
C ILE A 126 -1.43 20.39 2.91
N CYS A 127 -2.18 19.37 2.54
CA CYS A 127 -3.57 19.23 2.91
C CYS A 127 -3.69 17.93 3.70
N THR A 128 -4.44 17.95 4.78
CA THR A 128 -4.69 16.75 5.56
C THR A 128 -6.18 16.60 5.82
N LEU A 129 -6.61 15.36 5.94
CA LEU A 129 -7.98 15.00 6.26
C LEU A 129 -7.95 14.03 7.43
N ASP A 130 -8.68 14.36 8.48
CA ASP A 130 -8.85 13.49 9.63
C ASP A 130 -10.31 13.48 10.10
N LEU A 131 -10.65 12.43 10.84
CA LEU A 131 -11.94 12.36 11.51
C LEU A 131 -11.95 13.32 12.72
N PRO A 132 -13.13 13.80 13.14
CA PRO A 132 -13.24 14.61 14.35
C PRO A 132 -12.74 13.83 15.58
N GLU A 133 -11.95 14.48 16.45
CA GLU A 133 -11.42 13.85 17.67
C GLU A 133 -12.54 13.41 18.63
N ASP A 134 -13.68 14.11 18.63
CA ASP A 134 -14.82 13.85 19.51
C ASP A 134 -15.85 12.87 18.93
N ASP A 135 -15.59 12.26 17.77
CA ASP A 135 -16.51 11.25 17.21
C ASP A 135 -16.25 9.88 17.88
N PRO A 136 -17.22 9.27 18.59
CA PRO A 136 -17.02 7.96 19.20
C PRO A 136 -16.70 6.85 18.19
N ARG A 137 -16.92 7.07 16.89
CA ARG A 137 -16.50 6.16 15.80
C ARG A 137 -15.06 6.37 15.35
N SER A 138 -14.42 7.50 15.69
CA SER A 138 -12.99 7.74 15.44
C SER A 138 -12.09 7.15 16.53
N ALA A 139 -12.68 6.77 17.68
CA ALA A 139 -12.04 5.91 18.66
C ALA A 139 -11.85 4.51 18.07
N PHE A 140 -10.68 4.26 17.46
CA PHE A 140 -10.28 2.91 17.12
C PHE A 140 -10.24 2.08 18.41
N ALA A 141 -11.19 1.15 18.56
CA ALA A 141 -11.04 0.06 19.50
C ALA A 141 -9.85 -0.77 19.01
N ILE A 142 -8.66 -0.50 19.54
CA ILE A 142 -7.49 -1.36 19.35
C ILE A 142 -7.82 -2.68 20.05
N THR A 143 -8.34 -3.63 19.29
CA THR A 143 -8.70 -4.96 19.80
C THR A 143 -7.58 -5.98 19.60
N ASP A 144 -6.49 -5.59 18.93
CA ASP A 144 -5.34 -6.46 18.72
C ASP A 144 -4.49 -6.51 20.01
N PRO A 145 -4.27 -7.70 20.59
CA PRO A 145 -3.49 -7.86 21.82
C PRO A 145 -2.06 -7.31 21.72
N GLU A 146 -1.42 -7.37 20.54
CA GLU A 146 -0.04 -6.92 20.36
C GLU A 146 0.09 -5.38 20.50
N ASP A 147 -0.96 -4.65 20.15
CA ASP A 147 -1.01 -3.19 20.25
C ASP A 147 -1.42 -2.69 21.64
N LEU A 148 -1.86 -3.58 22.55
CA LEU A 148 -2.24 -3.27 23.93
C LEU A 148 -1.05 -3.22 24.90
N GLU A 149 0.10 -3.81 24.53
CA GLU A 149 1.26 -3.99 25.42
C GLU A 149 2.34 -2.87 25.35
N ILE A 150 2.05 -1.74 24.71
CA ILE A 150 2.96 -0.56 24.66
C ILE A 150 2.54 0.51 25.67
#